data_AF-A0A3R9NRS7-F1
#
_entry.id   AF-A0A3R9NRS7-F1
#
_cell.length_a   1.000
_cell.length_b   1.000
_cell.length_c   1.000
_cell.angle_alpha   90.00
_cell.angle_beta   90.00
_cell.angle_gamma   90.00
#
_symmetry.space_group_name_H-M   'P 1'
#
loop_
_entity.id
_entity.type
_entity.pdbx_description
1 polymer ?
#
loop_
_entity_poly.entity_id
_entity_poly.type
_entity_poly.pdbx_seq_one_letter_code
_entity_poly.pdbx_strand_id
1 'polypeptide(L)'
;MKTNSKIIYLFALLLITIMSCSQDDNPFINENNNNNPDNETSYTLDDLQGTWLRTGGNHEGNEGMIINIIDENGVIVDPVTSGFEIDDVKWMNIQADDINDFTHSELGSDYNYYSANINFQSDDVIWISVDASGAGNYQEWTRQ
;
A
#
# COMPACT_ATOMS: atom_id res chain seq x y z
N MET A 1 72.06 39.30 32.84
CA MET A 1 71.89 40.28 31.73
C MET A 1 71.67 39.46 30.47
N LYS A 2 70.42 39.34 30.02
CA LYS A 2 69.78 40.18 28.99
C LYS A 2 70.51 40.12 27.66
N THR A 3 69.95 39.37 26.71
CA THR A 3 69.75 39.84 25.34
C THR A 3 68.59 39.09 24.72
N ASN A 4 67.45 39.78 24.64
CA ASN A 4 66.38 39.49 23.71
C ASN A 4 66.86 39.92 22.32
N SER A 5 66.64 39.10 21.29
CA SER A 5 66.78 39.55 19.91
C SER A 5 65.55 39.17 19.10
N LYS A 6 64.89 40.19 18.55
CA LYS A 6 63.77 40.11 17.61
C LYS A 6 64.35 39.96 16.20
N ILE A 7 63.90 38.98 15.42
CA ILE A 7 64.05 38.99 13.96
C ILE A 7 62.74 38.50 13.31
N ILE A 8 62.36 39.25 12.28
CA ILE A 8 61.14 39.26 11.46
C ILE A 8 61.36 38.40 10.20
N TYR A 9 60.27 38.07 9.46
CA TYR A 9 60.18 37.53 8.09
C TYR A 9 60.02 35.99 8.00
N LEU A 10 59.21 35.37 7.13
CA LEU A 10 58.28 35.78 6.05
C LEU A 10 57.60 34.47 5.57
N PHE A 11 56.31 34.53 5.22
CA PHE A 11 55.51 33.62 4.37
C PHE A 11 55.90 32.14 4.20
N ALA A 12 54.97 31.23 4.52
CA ALA A 12 54.38 30.31 3.52
C ALA A 12 53.12 29.61 4.08
N LEU A 13 52.12 29.56 3.21
CA LEU A 13 50.80 28.97 3.32
C LEU A 13 50.87 27.44 3.42
N LEU A 14 50.14 26.80 4.35
CA LEU A 14 49.45 25.55 4.06
C LEU A 14 48.32 25.26 5.06
N LEU A 15 47.10 25.18 4.53
CA LEU A 15 45.89 24.66 5.19
C LEU A 15 46.09 23.21 5.61
N ILE A 16 45.71 22.86 6.86
CA ILE A 16 44.89 21.67 7.15
C ILE A 16 43.94 21.99 8.31
N THR A 17 42.65 21.90 8.04
CA THR A 17 41.54 22.05 8.98
C THR A 17 41.38 20.81 9.84
N ILE A 18 41.42 20.97 11.17
CA ILE A 18 40.57 20.18 12.08
C ILE A 18 39.99 21.13 13.12
N MET A 19 38.75 21.57 12.84
CA MET A 19 37.96 22.33 13.80
C MET A 19 37.50 21.35 14.88
N SER A 20 38.14 21.47 16.04
CA SER A 20 37.70 20.91 17.31
C SER A 20 36.39 21.55 17.75
N CYS A 21 35.55 20.81 18.46
CA CYS A 21 34.81 21.26 19.65
C CYS A 21 34.01 20.03 20.14
N SER A 22 34.52 19.34 21.14
CA SER A 22 34.25 19.53 22.57
C SER A 22 32.83 19.11 22.94
N GLN A 23 32.75 18.03 23.73
CA GLN A 23 31.60 17.72 24.55
C GLN A 23 31.37 18.92 25.48
N ASP A 24 30.27 19.62 25.24
CA ASP A 24 29.62 20.46 26.24
C ASP A 24 28.27 19.83 26.53
N ASP A 25 28.15 19.26 27.73
CA ASP A 25 26.87 18.87 28.32
C ASP A 25 26.01 20.12 28.54
N ASN A 26 24.78 20.11 28.03
CA ASN A 26 23.70 20.87 28.66
C ASN A 26 22.38 20.08 28.58
N PRO A 27 21.65 19.92 29.71
CA PRO A 27 20.50 19.05 29.80
C PRO A 27 19.24 19.85 29.46
N PHE A 28 18.67 19.59 28.28
CA PHE A 28 17.28 19.95 28.04
C PHE A 28 16.54 18.71 27.54
N ILE A 29 15.63 18.29 28.41
CA ILE A 29 14.57 17.32 28.22
C ILE A 29 14.07 17.40 26.78
N ASN A 30 14.29 16.35 26.00
CA ASN A 30 13.58 16.15 24.76
C ASN A 30 12.72 14.90 24.91
N GLU A 31 11.43 15.11 24.70
CA GLU A 31 10.34 14.18 24.91
C GLU A 31 10.58 12.88 24.13
N ASN A 32 10.04 11.79 24.68
CA ASN A 32 9.97 10.49 24.03
C ASN A 32 9.36 10.60 22.62
N ASN A 33 10.20 10.74 21.60
CA ASN A 33 9.82 10.40 20.24
C ASN A 33 9.86 8.89 20.09
N ASN A 34 8.74 8.25 20.43
CA ASN A 34 8.42 6.89 20.02
C ASN A 34 8.22 6.88 18.50
N ASN A 35 9.31 6.88 17.74
CA ASN A 35 9.27 6.52 16.33
C ASN A 35 9.45 5.00 16.25
N ASN A 36 8.35 4.26 16.44
CA ASN A 36 8.28 2.86 16.05
C ASN A 36 7.84 2.80 14.58
N PRO A 37 8.67 2.31 13.63
CA PRO A 37 8.28 2.23 12.23
C PRO A 37 7.39 1.02 11.90
N ASP A 38 7.07 0.15 12.87
CA ASP A 38 6.54 -1.19 12.56
C ASP A 38 5.10 -1.39 13.07
N ASN A 39 4.12 -0.78 12.40
CA ASN A 39 2.74 -1.27 12.43
C ASN A 39 2.05 -1.04 11.08
N GLU A 40 2.69 -1.48 10.00
CA GLU A 40 2.02 -1.66 8.71
C GLU A 40 1.00 -2.81 8.91
N THR A 41 -0.28 -2.51 8.71
CA THR A 41 -1.32 -3.55 8.67
C THR A 41 -0.98 -4.49 7.51
N SER A 42 -1.08 -5.79 7.74
CA SER A 42 -0.88 -6.82 6.72
C SER A 42 -2.13 -7.67 6.64
N TYR A 43 -2.58 -7.91 5.41
CA TYR A 43 -3.76 -8.72 5.13
C TYR A 43 -3.37 -10.08 4.55
N THR A 44 -4.19 -11.06 4.85
CA THR A 44 -4.11 -12.45 4.39
C THR A 44 -5.39 -12.83 3.66
N LEU A 45 -5.41 -14.01 3.04
CA LEU A 45 -6.63 -14.50 2.39
C LEU A 45 -7.79 -14.67 3.38
N ASP A 46 -7.49 -14.97 4.65
CA ASP A 46 -8.50 -15.06 5.71
C ASP A 46 -9.21 -13.71 5.92
N ASP A 47 -8.49 -12.60 5.74
CA ASP A 47 -9.03 -11.25 5.86
C ASP A 47 -9.91 -10.85 4.67
N LEU A 48 -9.94 -11.62 3.57
CA LEU A 48 -10.87 -11.44 2.46
C LEU A 48 -12.17 -12.22 2.63
N GLN A 49 -12.21 -13.25 3.48
CA GLN A 49 -13.37 -14.16 3.56
C GLN A 49 -14.66 -13.42 3.93
N GLY A 50 -15.79 -13.87 3.39
CA GLY A 50 -17.11 -13.31 3.69
C GLY A 50 -17.74 -12.51 2.54
N THR A 51 -18.74 -11.69 2.87
CA THR A 51 -19.61 -11.03 1.88
C THR A 51 -19.14 -9.62 1.56
N TRP A 52 -19.10 -9.30 0.28
CA TRP A 52 -18.66 -8.00 -0.25
C TRP A 52 -19.70 -7.42 -1.20
N LEU A 53 -19.93 -6.12 -1.06
CA LEU A 53 -20.83 -5.31 -1.88
C LEU A 53 -20.00 -4.41 -2.79
N ARG A 54 -20.26 -4.43 -4.09
CA ARG A 54 -19.69 -3.45 -5.02
C ARG A 54 -20.35 -2.10 -4.79
N THR A 55 -19.58 -1.15 -4.31
CA THR A 55 -20.05 0.20 -3.95
C THR A 55 -19.63 1.27 -4.93
N GLY A 56 -18.73 0.96 -5.86
CA GLY A 56 -18.30 1.90 -6.89
C GLY A 56 -17.49 1.29 -8.02
N GLY A 57 -16.88 2.17 -8.80
CA GLY A 57 -16.03 1.82 -9.94
C GLY A 57 -16.37 2.63 -11.19
N ASN A 58 -15.82 2.23 -12.32
CA ASN A 58 -16.12 2.86 -13.61
C ASN A 58 -17.20 2.11 -14.42
N HIS A 59 -18.14 1.46 -13.72
CA HIS A 59 -19.31 0.81 -14.32
C HIS A 59 -20.49 0.82 -13.32
N GLU A 60 -21.25 1.92 -13.32
CA GLU A 60 -22.36 2.16 -12.37
C GLU A 60 -23.43 1.06 -12.41
N GLY A 61 -23.69 0.45 -13.58
CA GLY A 61 -24.67 -0.63 -13.74
C GLY A 61 -24.36 -1.93 -12.97
N ASN A 62 -23.14 -2.05 -12.43
CA ASN A 62 -22.72 -3.18 -11.60
C ASN A 62 -22.65 -2.82 -10.10
N GLU A 63 -22.86 -1.57 -9.71
CA GLU A 63 -22.95 -1.18 -8.31
C GLU A 63 -24.16 -1.88 -7.65
N GLY A 64 -23.97 -2.32 -6.42
CA GLY A 64 -24.94 -3.17 -5.72
C GLY A 64 -24.69 -4.67 -5.87
N MET A 65 -23.78 -5.10 -6.76
CA MET A 65 -23.41 -6.51 -6.89
C MET A 65 -22.89 -7.06 -5.56
N ILE A 66 -23.35 -8.24 -5.17
CA ILE A 66 -22.89 -8.92 -3.96
C ILE A 66 -22.16 -10.20 -4.35
N ILE A 67 -20.97 -10.39 -3.79
CA ILE A 67 -20.25 -11.65 -3.86
C ILE A 67 -19.99 -12.20 -2.45
N ASN A 68 -19.78 -13.50 -2.36
CA ASN A 68 -19.29 -14.15 -1.16
C ASN A 68 -17.96 -14.85 -1.46
N ILE A 69 -16.93 -14.52 -0.67
CA ILE A 69 -15.61 -15.10 -0.78
C ILE A 69 -15.52 -16.32 0.14
N ILE A 70 -15.19 -17.46 -0.46
CA ILE A 70 -14.93 -18.73 0.21
C ILE A 70 -13.65 -19.30 -0.38
N ASP A 71 -12.68 -19.59 0.50
CA ASP A 71 -11.34 -20.01 0.12
C ASP A 71 -10.72 -18.98 -0.84
N GLU A 72 -10.38 -19.39 -2.06
CA GLU A 72 -9.71 -18.58 -3.08
C GLU A 72 -10.68 -18.01 -4.14
N ASN A 73 -12.00 -18.08 -3.92
CA ASN A 73 -12.99 -17.68 -4.92
C ASN A 73 -14.05 -16.74 -4.36
N GLY A 74 -14.39 -15.70 -5.13
CA GLY A 74 -15.54 -14.83 -4.92
C GLY A 74 -16.69 -15.22 -5.84
N VAL A 75 -17.80 -15.69 -5.27
CA VAL A 75 -18.97 -16.19 -6.00
C VAL A 75 -20.10 -15.18 -5.96
N ILE A 76 -20.77 -14.93 -7.08
CA ILE A 76 -21.89 -13.98 -7.17
C ILE A 76 -23.10 -14.51 -6.40
N VAL A 77 -23.60 -13.67 -5.49
CA VAL A 77 -24.84 -13.89 -4.72
C VAL A 77 -25.98 -13.01 -5.24
N ASP A 78 -25.67 -11.78 -5.63
CA ASP A 78 -26.60 -10.87 -6.30
C ASP A 78 -25.89 -10.21 -7.50
N PRO A 79 -26.25 -10.55 -8.75
CA PRO A 79 -25.62 -9.98 -9.94
C PRO A 79 -26.11 -8.57 -10.26
N VAL A 80 -27.13 -8.04 -9.57
CA VAL A 80 -27.87 -6.84 -9.99
C VAL A 80 -28.26 -6.90 -11.48
N THR A 81 -28.14 -5.80 -12.20
CA THR A 81 -28.40 -5.74 -13.65
C THR A 81 -27.15 -5.99 -14.50
N SER A 82 -26.12 -6.67 -13.97
CA SER A 82 -24.82 -6.81 -14.63
C SER A 82 -24.81 -7.76 -15.84
N GLY A 83 -25.82 -8.64 -15.94
CA GLY A 83 -25.86 -9.71 -16.94
C GLY A 83 -25.06 -10.97 -16.58
N PHE A 84 -24.52 -11.05 -15.35
CA PHE A 84 -24.00 -12.30 -14.78
C PHE A 84 -25.10 -13.12 -14.13
N GLU A 85 -24.81 -14.37 -13.84
CA GLU A 85 -25.71 -15.28 -13.15
C GLU A 85 -25.32 -15.45 -11.67
N ILE A 86 -26.29 -15.84 -10.85
CA ILE A 86 -25.99 -16.31 -9.48
C ILE A 86 -25.11 -17.56 -9.60
N ASP A 87 -24.18 -17.72 -8.66
CA ASP A 87 -23.18 -18.80 -8.60
C ASP A 87 -22.04 -18.71 -9.63
N ASP A 88 -22.01 -17.68 -10.48
CA ASP A 88 -20.83 -17.38 -11.28
C ASP A 88 -19.62 -17.06 -10.37
N VAL A 89 -18.45 -17.59 -10.72
CA VAL A 89 -17.20 -17.29 -10.03
C VAL A 89 -16.67 -15.95 -10.54
N LYS A 90 -16.98 -14.87 -9.82
CA LYS A 90 -16.56 -13.51 -10.18
C LYS A 90 -15.05 -13.32 -10.04
N TRP A 91 -14.50 -13.78 -8.93
CA TRP A 91 -13.06 -13.75 -8.63
C TRP A 91 -12.58 -15.18 -8.47
N MET A 92 -11.58 -15.58 -9.25
CA MET A 92 -11.06 -16.93 -9.26
C MET A 92 -9.57 -16.96 -8.92
N ASN A 93 -9.14 -17.95 -8.14
CA ASN A 93 -7.75 -18.19 -7.76
C ASN A 93 -7.09 -16.97 -7.10
N ILE A 94 -7.72 -16.43 -6.05
CA ILE A 94 -7.17 -15.32 -5.27
C ILE A 94 -5.87 -15.77 -4.59
N GLN A 95 -4.77 -15.05 -4.82
CA GLN A 95 -3.46 -15.34 -4.25
C GLN A 95 -2.82 -14.07 -3.72
N ALA A 96 -2.26 -14.13 -2.51
CA ALA A 96 -1.48 -13.02 -1.95
C ALA A 96 -0.24 -12.75 -2.82
N ASP A 97 -0.01 -11.49 -3.15
CA ASP A 97 1.17 -11.01 -3.89
C ASP A 97 2.10 -10.19 -2.98
N ASP A 98 1.52 -9.29 -2.17
CA ASP A 98 2.24 -8.49 -1.16
C ASP A 98 1.36 -8.24 0.09
N ILE A 99 1.83 -7.45 1.05
CA ILE A 99 1.21 -7.17 2.36
C ILE A 99 -0.26 -6.72 2.25
N ASN A 100 -0.62 -5.98 1.21
CA ASN A 100 -1.96 -5.42 0.99
C ASN A 100 -2.55 -5.79 -0.38
N ASP A 101 -1.87 -6.64 -1.14
CA ASP A 101 -2.15 -6.88 -2.55
C ASP A 101 -2.35 -8.37 -2.83
N PHE A 102 -3.40 -8.67 -3.59
CA PHE A 102 -3.72 -10.01 -4.06
C PHE A 102 -3.90 -9.97 -5.57
N THR A 103 -3.51 -11.05 -6.24
CA THR A 103 -3.84 -11.28 -7.65
C THR A 103 -5.02 -12.22 -7.76
N HIS A 104 -5.82 -12.06 -8.81
CA HIS A 104 -6.90 -12.99 -9.14
C HIS A 104 -7.23 -12.97 -10.63
N SER A 105 -8.09 -13.91 -11.03
CA SER A 105 -8.75 -13.94 -12.33
C SER A 105 -10.17 -13.37 -12.20
N GLU A 106 -10.43 -12.22 -12.85
CA GLU A 106 -11.71 -11.51 -12.87
C GLU A 106 -12.58 -11.99 -14.03
N LEU A 107 -13.83 -12.38 -13.76
CA LEU A 107 -14.82 -12.69 -14.79
C LEU A 107 -15.32 -11.41 -15.49
N GLY A 108 -14.99 -11.26 -16.78
CA GLY A 108 -15.49 -10.19 -17.64
C GLY A 108 -16.90 -10.45 -18.18
N SER A 109 -17.55 -9.41 -18.70
CA SER A 109 -18.92 -9.49 -19.25
C SER A 109 -19.04 -10.33 -20.53
N ASP A 110 -17.91 -10.69 -21.14
CA ASP A 110 -17.80 -11.62 -22.25
C ASP A 110 -17.54 -13.08 -21.78
N TYR A 111 -17.63 -13.31 -20.47
CA TYR A 111 -17.38 -14.59 -19.78
C TYR A 111 -15.94 -15.12 -19.94
N ASN A 112 -14.99 -14.27 -20.28
CA ASN A 112 -13.56 -14.56 -20.20
C ASN A 112 -12.98 -14.09 -18.87
N TYR A 113 -11.88 -14.72 -18.44
CA TYR A 113 -11.15 -14.31 -17.24
C TYR A 113 -9.95 -13.43 -17.58
N TYR A 114 -9.78 -12.36 -16.81
CA TYR A 114 -8.70 -11.38 -16.96
C TYR A 114 -7.87 -11.31 -15.68
N SER A 115 -6.56 -11.05 -15.81
CA SER A 115 -5.74 -10.79 -14.63
C SER A 115 -6.23 -9.53 -13.92
N ALA A 116 -6.27 -9.56 -12.60
CA ALA A 116 -6.67 -8.42 -11.79
C ALA A 116 -5.92 -8.42 -10.46
N ASN A 117 -5.93 -7.25 -9.81
CA ASN A 117 -5.38 -7.05 -8.47
C ASN A 117 -6.46 -6.56 -7.52
N ILE A 118 -6.46 -7.07 -6.29
CA ILE A 118 -7.21 -6.57 -5.14
C ILE A 118 -6.23 -5.83 -4.24
N ASN A 119 -6.53 -4.59 -3.88
CA ASN A 119 -5.74 -3.77 -2.97
C ASN A 119 -6.59 -3.33 -1.78
N PHE A 120 -6.18 -3.72 -0.57
CA PHE A 120 -6.82 -3.28 0.67
C PHE A 120 -6.59 -1.80 0.94
N GLN A 121 -7.68 -1.04 1.11
CA GLN A 121 -7.65 0.34 1.61
C GLN A 121 -7.84 0.39 3.13
N SER A 122 -8.65 -0.54 3.65
CA SER A 122 -8.90 -0.81 5.07
C SER A 122 -9.54 -2.20 5.22
N ASP A 123 -9.73 -2.68 6.45
CA ASP A 123 -10.37 -3.97 6.77
C ASP A 123 -11.70 -4.22 6.02
N ASP A 124 -12.43 -3.13 5.73
CA ASP A 124 -13.77 -3.17 5.14
C ASP A 124 -13.83 -2.64 3.71
N VAL A 125 -12.72 -2.17 3.12
CA VAL A 125 -12.72 -1.55 1.79
C VAL A 125 -11.56 -2.06 0.95
N ILE A 126 -11.90 -2.56 -0.24
CA ILE A 126 -10.92 -3.00 -1.24
C ILE A 126 -11.19 -2.32 -2.58
N TRP A 127 -10.12 -2.08 -3.32
CA TRP A 127 -10.17 -1.63 -4.70
C TRP A 127 -9.66 -2.72 -5.63
N ILE A 128 -10.27 -2.81 -6.81
CA ILE A 128 -9.86 -3.76 -7.85
C ILE A 128 -9.44 -3.03 -9.11
N SER A 129 -8.30 -3.45 -9.64
CA SER A 129 -7.80 -3.06 -10.96
C SER A 129 -7.70 -4.29 -11.85
N VAL A 130 -8.41 -4.29 -12.97
CA VAL A 130 -8.40 -5.38 -13.96
C VAL A 130 -7.48 -5.00 -15.11
N ASP A 131 -6.59 -5.91 -15.52
CA ASP A 131 -5.71 -5.78 -16.69
C ASP A 131 -6.51 -5.97 -18.00
N ALA A 132 -7.51 -5.11 -18.16
CA ALA A 132 -8.38 -5.01 -19.30
C ALA A 132 -8.74 -3.54 -19.52
N SER A 133 -9.16 -3.22 -20.74
CA SER A 133 -9.65 -1.88 -21.08
C SER A 133 -11.18 -1.83 -21.08
N GLY A 134 -11.74 -0.70 -20.68
CA GLY A 134 -13.18 -0.45 -20.74
C GLY A 134 -13.84 -0.33 -19.37
N ALA A 135 -15.16 -0.34 -19.37
CA ALA A 135 -15.96 -0.18 -18.16
C ALA A 135 -15.83 -1.40 -17.24
N GLY A 136 -15.66 -1.15 -15.94
CA GLY A 136 -15.59 -2.16 -14.90
C GLY A 136 -14.17 -2.63 -14.60
N ASN A 137 -13.15 -2.05 -15.22
CA ASN A 137 -11.75 -2.35 -14.91
C ASN A 137 -11.24 -1.65 -13.64
N TYR A 138 -11.97 -0.66 -13.12
CA TYR A 138 -11.81 -0.13 -11.77
C TYR A 138 -13.07 -0.42 -10.97
N GLN A 139 -12.91 -0.96 -9.76
CA GLN A 139 -14.03 -1.34 -8.90
C GLN A 139 -13.71 -1.02 -7.44
N GLU A 140 -14.74 -0.66 -6.69
CA GLU A 140 -14.68 -0.47 -5.25
C GLU A 140 -15.69 -1.40 -4.58
N TRP A 141 -15.23 -2.07 -3.53
CA TRP A 141 -16.03 -3.03 -2.78
C TRP A 141 -15.94 -2.76 -1.28
N THR A 142 -17.06 -2.93 -0.59
CA THR A 142 -17.18 -2.74 0.86
C THR A 142 -17.73 -4.01 1.50
N ARG A 143 -17.16 -4.38 2.64
CA ARG A 143 -17.59 -5.52 3.45
C ARG A 143 -19.02 -5.31 4.00
N GLN A 144 -19.83 -6.37 4.04
CA GLN A 144 -21.17 -6.38 4.64
C GLN A 144 -21.21 -6.87 6.09
#